data_AF-A0A0S6UQG5-F1
#
_entry.id   AF-A0A0S6UQG5-F1
#
_cell.length_a   1.000
_cell.length_b   1.000
_cell.length_c   1.000
_cell.angle_alpha   90.00
_cell.angle_beta   90.00
_cell.angle_gamma   90.00
#
_symmetry.space_group_name_H-M   'P 1'
#
loop_
_entity.id
_entity.type
_entity.pdbx_description
1 polymer ?
#
loop_
_entity_poly.entity_id
_entity_poly.type
_entity_poly.pdbx_seq_one_letter_code
_entity_poly.pdbx_strand_id
1 'polypeptide(L)'
;MVHERVERRLAAILAADVAGYSRLMGDDEEGTLAGLKAHRRELVDHKLKSHRGRLIKTTGDGMLVEFSSAVEAVQCAVEVQREMVGRNANIPPDRRIEFRVGINVGDIIEDEGDIFGDGVNVAARLEGMAMRGGICISRQVLDQIDGKLKLPFRELGRQNLKNIARPIEVYAIDLDNDGSPAARVLSAANLKQVIRYCRATDGVRLAYAKVGSGPGLLRSAHWLGHLEYDWDLPLYRDFLLGLASSFTLVRYDARGNGLSDWDVGELSLDAWVKDMESVADAAGLDRFPLLGFSQGCAISIAFAVRHPERVSHLILYGGFAVGANKNPNLSAVDRERFAAMKTLMRLGWGADEPTFRQLFTSSMLPNATREQIDAFNELQRLSASAESAVRYLETVANFDVRPLLGQIKAPTLVMHVRDDRRVPISSGRDMAAEIPGARFVSLPGQNHMLLAQDPGTPVFLEEVRNFLL
;
A
#
# COMPACT_ATOMS: atom_id res chain seq x y z
N MET A 1 22.78 47.89 14.96
CA MET A 1 22.49 46.47 15.20
C MET A 1 23.45 45.67 14.34
N VAL A 2 24.40 44.99 14.98
CA VAL A 2 25.25 44.00 14.29
C VAL A 2 24.34 42.81 14.03
N HIS A 3 24.07 42.46 12.77
CA HIS A 3 23.47 41.16 12.47
C HIS A 3 24.49 40.11 12.90
N GLU A 4 24.16 39.32 13.92
CA GLU A 4 24.87 38.08 14.20
C GLU A 4 24.96 37.29 12.89
N ARG A 5 26.19 36.93 12.55
CA ARG A 5 26.49 36.32 11.26
C ARG A 5 26.02 34.87 11.33
N VAL A 6 24.80 34.64 10.87
CA VAL A 6 24.19 33.31 10.80
C VAL A 6 25.11 32.37 10.00
N GLU A 7 25.74 31.40 10.67
CA GLU A 7 26.61 30.43 10.01
C GLU A 7 25.77 29.39 9.28
N ARG A 8 25.85 29.43 7.95
CA ARG A 8 25.27 28.40 7.07
C ARG A 8 26.32 27.39 6.69
N ARG A 9 25.99 26.12 6.82
CA ARG A 9 26.84 25.01 6.37
C ARG A 9 26.04 23.83 5.85
N LEU A 10 26.64 23.06 4.97
CA LEU A 10 26.06 21.82 4.43
C LEU A 10 26.25 20.69 5.44
N ALA A 11 25.18 19.94 5.72
CA ALA A 11 25.24 18.78 6.62
C ALA A 11 24.32 17.64 6.13
N ALA A 12 24.62 16.42 6.57
CA ALA A 12 23.68 15.31 6.50
C ALA A 12 22.82 15.32 7.77
N ILE A 13 21.51 15.39 7.59
CA ILE A 13 20.53 15.46 8.67
C ILE A 13 19.75 14.15 8.69
N LEU A 14 19.74 13.50 9.86
CA LEU A 14 18.95 12.32 10.15
C LEU A 14 17.83 12.75 11.12
N ALA A 15 16.59 12.56 10.69
CA ALA A 15 15.41 12.60 11.56
C ALA A 15 14.96 11.17 11.81
N ALA A 16 14.63 10.84 13.05
CA ALA A 16 14.03 9.55 13.39
C ALA A 16 12.97 9.71 14.47
N ASP A 17 11.97 8.85 14.46
CA ASP A 17 10.93 8.77 15.50
C ASP A 17 10.49 7.32 15.74
N VAL A 18 9.60 7.09 16.71
CA VAL A 18 9.08 5.76 17.00
C VAL A 18 7.74 5.55 16.30
N ALA A 19 7.68 4.51 15.47
CA ALA A 19 6.49 4.20 14.72
C ALA A 19 5.31 3.79 15.63
N GLY A 20 4.29 4.65 15.68
CA GLY A 20 3.09 4.42 16.50
C GLY A 20 3.31 4.74 17.98
N TYR A 21 4.21 5.65 18.31
CA TYR A 21 4.55 6.01 19.69
C TYR A 21 3.34 6.34 20.58
N SER A 22 2.39 7.15 20.09
CA SER A 22 1.20 7.52 20.86
C SER A 22 0.36 6.31 21.27
N ARG A 23 0.34 5.25 20.45
CA ARG A 23 -0.35 4.00 20.78
C ARG A 23 0.42 3.23 21.85
N LEU A 24 1.73 3.07 21.69
CA LEU A 24 2.58 2.40 22.69
C LEU A 24 2.45 3.05 24.07
N MET A 25 2.46 4.39 24.09
CA MET A 25 2.23 5.17 25.31
C MET A 25 0.83 4.97 25.90
N GLY A 26 -0.20 4.83 25.05
CA GLY A 26 -1.57 4.55 25.51
C GLY A 26 -1.74 3.14 26.08
N ASP A 27 -1.00 2.15 25.55
CA ASP A 27 -1.08 0.75 25.98
C ASP A 27 -0.25 0.50 27.25
N ASP A 28 0.96 1.06 27.33
CA ASP A 28 1.91 0.89 28.44
C ASP A 28 2.89 2.08 28.49
N GLU A 29 2.49 3.16 29.16
CA GLU A 29 3.27 4.40 29.27
C GLU A 29 4.65 4.18 29.90
N GLU A 30 4.70 3.54 31.07
CA GLU A 30 5.94 3.33 31.81
C GLU A 30 6.88 2.37 31.06
N GLY A 31 6.36 1.25 30.55
CA GLY A 31 7.16 0.26 29.83
C GLY A 31 7.68 0.79 28.50
N THR A 32 6.87 1.56 27.76
CA THR A 32 7.29 2.18 26.49
C THR A 32 8.39 3.20 26.73
N LEU A 33 8.23 4.09 27.71
CA LEU A 33 9.24 5.12 28.01
C LEU A 33 10.53 4.49 28.51
N ALA A 34 10.46 3.45 29.36
CA ALA A 34 11.62 2.71 29.83
C ALA A 34 12.34 1.98 28.70
N GLY A 35 11.58 1.29 27.84
CA GLY A 35 12.11 0.59 26.66
C GLY A 35 12.81 1.55 25.69
N LEU A 36 12.19 2.69 25.38
CA LEU A 36 12.77 3.70 24.50
C LEU A 36 14.07 4.27 25.08
N LYS A 37 14.10 4.58 26.37
CA LYS A 37 15.32 5.03 27.07
C LYS A 37 16.42 3.97 27.04
N ALA A 38 16.08 2.69 27.18
CA ALA A 38 17.03 1.58 27.10
C ALA A 38 17.60 1.45 25.69
N HIS A 39 16.77 1.43 24.64
CA HIS A 39 17.24 1.41 23.24
C HIS A 39 18.13 2.60 22.93
N ARG A 40 17.76 3.80 23.40
CA ARG A 40 18.56 5.00 23.20
C ARG A 40 19.94 4.88 23.85
N ARG A 41 19.98 4.54 25.14
CA ARG A 41 21.24 4.46 25.91
C ARG A 41 22.15 3.33 25.42
N GLU A 42 21.58 2.17 25.14
CA GLU A 42 22.35 0.94 24.91
C GLU A 42 22.69 0.71 23.44
N LEU A 43 21.95 1.32 22.51
CA LEU A 43 22.16 1.14 21.07
C LEU A 43 22.39 2.47 20.36
N VAL A 44 21.39 3.35 20.36
CA VAL A 44 21.40 4.54 19.50
C VAL A 44 22.57 5.46 19.85
N ASP A 45 22.72 5.85 21.11
CA ASP A 45 23.78 6.77 21.55
C ASP A 45 25.19 6.19 21.28
N HIS A 46 25.33 4.86 21.32
CA HIS A 46 26.59 4.18 21.00
C HIS A 46 26.89 4.22 19.50
N LYS A 47 25.89 3.95 18.65
CA LYS A 47 26.03 4.01 17.19
C LYS A 47 26.27 5.43 16.71
N LEU A 48 25.56 6.41 17.26
CA LEU A 48 25.78 7.83 16.98
C LEU A 48 27.23 8.22 17.24
N LYS A 49 27.80 7.85 18.40
CA LYS A 49 29.22 8.12 18.69
C LYS A 49 30.17 7.43 17.72
N SER A 50 29.90 6.17 17.40
CA SER A 50 30.75 5.36 16.50
C SER A 50 30.81 5.95 15.09
N HIS A 51 29.71 6.53 14.61
CA HIS A 51 29.57 7.18 13.31
C HIS A 51 29.72 8.72 13.36
N ARG A 52 30.22 9.26 14.48
CA ARG A 52 30.44 10.71 14.67
C ARG A 52 29.18 11.57 14.44
N GLY A 53 28.01 11.03 14.74
CA GLY A 53 26.75 11.74 14.74
C GLY A 53 26.63 12.66 15.96
N ARG A 54 26.22 13.90 15.74
CA ARG A 54 25.93 14.91 16.77
C ARG A 54 24.42 14.96 16.99
N LEU A 55 23.96 14.43 18.12
CA LEU A 55 22.56 14.56 18.52
C LEU A 55 22.28 16.05 18.82
N ILE A 56 21.38 16.66 18.04
CA ILE A 56 20.99 18.06 18.21
C ILE A 56 19.92 18.18 19.28
N LYS A 57 18.81 17.46 19.09
CA LYS A 57 17.68 17.45 20.04
C LYS A 57 16.88 16.17 19.96
N THR A 58 16.07 15.96 20.99
CA THR A 58 15.02 14.94 21.02
C THR A 58 13.66 15.59 21.17
N THR A 59 12.69 15.16 20.37
CA THR A 59 11.33 15.69 20.32
C THR A 59 10.34 14.60 20.73
N GLY A 60 10.19 14.38 22.04
CA GLY A 60 9.41 13.25 22.55
C GLY A 60 10.11 11.92 22.24
N ASP A 61 9.53 11.15 21.32
CA ASP A 61 10.09 9.92 20.76
C ASP A 61 11.04 10.15 19.59
N GLY A 62 11.02 11.34 19.02
CA GLY A 62 11.86 11.74 17.91
C GLY A 62 13.27 12.17 18.30
N MET A 63 14.18 12.11 17.34
CA MET A 63 15.53 12.64 17.42
C MET A 63 15.95 13.31 16.12
N LEU A 64 16.70 14.39 16.27
CA LEU A 64 17.35 15.07 15.16
C LEU A 64 18.86 15.00 15.35
N VAL A 65 19.54 14.42 14.37
CA VAL A 65 20.97 14.13 14.42
C VAL A 65 21.65 14.70 13.20
N GLU A 66 22.78 15.34 13.42
CA GLU A 66 23.63 15.89 12.38
C GLU A 66 24.86 15.01 12.15
N PHE A 67 25.22 14.80 10.89
CA PHE A 67 26.45 14.14 10.47
C PHE A 67 27.19 15.04 9.47
N SER A 68 28.53 15.01 9.54
CA SER A 68 29.38 15.64 8.52
C SER A 68 29.48 14.82 7.23
N SER A 69 28.96 13.59 7.22
CA SER A 69 29.01 12.65 6.10
C SER A 69 27.67 11.92 5.92
N ALA A 70 27.14 11.93 4.70
CA ALA A 70 25.94 11.16 4.35
C ALA A 70 26.17 9.64 4.46
N VAL A 71 27.41 9.19 4.20
CA VAL A 71 27.79 7.77 4.32
C VAL A 71 27.69 7.31 5.77
N GLU A 72 28.20 8.10 6.71
CA GLU A 72 28.15 7.79 8.15
C GLU A 72 26.71 7.83 8.67
N ALA A 73 25.92 8.81 8.23
CA ALA A 73 24.50 8.89 8.59
C ALA A 73 23.73 7.63 8.17
N VAL A 74 23.93 7.18 6.93
CA VAL A 74 23.26 5.99 6.39
C VAL A 74 23.75 4.71 7.07
N GLN A 75 25.06 4.54 7.28
CA GLN A 75 25.59 3.38 7.99
C GLN A 75 25.05 3.30 9.42
N CYS A 76 25.07 4.43 10.14
CA CYS A 76 24.52 4.50 11.49
C CYS A 76 23.06 4.08 11.52
N ALA A 77 22.24 4.61 10.61
CA ALA A 77 20.83 4.25 10.52
C ALA A 77 20.64 2.76 10.23
N VAL A 78 21.35 2.21 9.24
CA VAL A 78 21.26 0.79 8.87
C VAL A 78 21.63 -0.12 10.04
N GLU A 79 22.70 0.19 10.77
CA GLU A 79 23.13 -0.60 11.93
C GLU A 79 22.12 -0.53 13.08
N VAL A 80 21.60 0.66 13.39
CA VAL A 80 20.54 0.82 14.40
C VAL A 80 19.31 0.00 14.01
N GLN A 81 18.83 0.11 12.77
CA GLN A 81 17.66 -0.63 12.32
C GLN A 81 17.87 -2.15 12.40
N ARG A 82 19.04 -2.66 11.96
CA ARG A 82 19.35 -4.10 12.03
C ARG A 82 19.43 -4.64 13.45
N GLU A 83 20.07 -3.92 14.37
CA GLU A 83 20.15 -4.36 15.77
C GLU A 83 18.80 -4.27 16.48
N MET A 84 17.95 -3.32 16.10
CA MET A 84 16.58 -3.25 16.61
C MET A 84 15.74 -4.47 16.22
N VAL A 85 15.96 -5.09 15.06
CA VAL A 85 15.30 -6.36 14.70
C VAL A 85 15.59 -7.44 15.75
N GLY A 86 16.86 -7.59 16.15
CA GLY A 86 17.27 -8.54 17.17
C GLY A 86 16.66 -8.24 18.55
N ARG A 87 16.65 -6.96 18.94
CA ARG A 87 16.06 -6.53 20.22
C ARG A 87 14.53 -6.74 20.27
N ASN A 88 13.86 -6.64 19.13
CA ASN A 88 12.42 -6.84 19.02
C ASN A 88 12.00 -8.31 18.81
N ALA A 89 12.94 -9.23 18.59
CA ALA A 89 12.66 -10.63 18.21
C ALA A 89 11.73 -11.34 19.22
N ASN A 90 11.93 -11.12 20.51
CA ASN A 90 11.16 -11.74 21.59
C ASN A 90 10.10 -10.80 22.20
N ILE A 91 9.89 -9.62 21.60
CA ILE A 91 8.89 -8.67 22.05
C ILE A 91 7.61 -8.87 21.21
N PRO A 92 6.42 -8.95 21.84
CA PRO A 92 5.15 -8.99 21.13
C PRO A 92 5.04 -7.83 20.12
N PRO A 93 4.56 -8.06 18.88
CA PRO A 93 4.55 -7.05 17.83
C PRO A 93 3.91 -5.70 18.22
N ASP A 94 2.89 -5.73 19.04
CA ASP A 94 2.17 -4.58 19.58
C ASP A 94 3.00 -3.75 20.58
N ARG A 95 4.06 -4.31 21.16
CA ARG A 95 4.96 -3.63 22.12
C ARG A 95 6.35 -3.31 21.56
N ARG A 96 6.62 -3.64 20.29
CA ARG A 96 7.91 -3.36 19.65
C ARG A 96 8.13 -1.86 19.46
N ILE A 97 9.35 -1.42 19.75
CA ILE A 97 9.80 -0.08 19.43
C ILE A 97 10.55 -0.17 18.11
N GLU A 98 10.02 0.47 17.07
CA GLU A 98 10.58 0.42 15.72
C GLU A 98 10.75 1.85 15.23
N PHE A 99 11.98 2.21 14.89
CA PHE A 99 12.25 3.56 14.40
C PHE A 99 11.90 3.70 12.92
N ARG A 100 11.38 4.87 12.55
CA ARG A 100 11.41 5.37 11.18
C ARG A 100 12.57 6.34 11.04
N VAL A 101 13.23 6.35 9.89
CA VAL A 101 14.39 7.22 9.66
C VAL A 101 14.30 7.92 8.31
N GLY A 102 14.54 9.23 8.32
CA GLY A 102 14.67 10.07 7.14
C GLY A 102 16.03 10.75 7.09
N ILE A 103 16.75 10.64 5.97
CA ILE A 103 18.08 11.23 5.80
C ILE A 103 18.10 12.17 4.60
N ASN A 104 18.60 13.38 4.80
CA ASN A 104 18.78 14.36 3.74
C ASN A 104 20.15 15.06 3.85
N VAL A 105 20.69 15.54 2.73
CA VAL A 105 21.81 16.48 2.71
C VAL A 105 21.29 17.86 2.32
N GLY A 106 21.58 18.88 3.12
CA GLY A 106 21.13 20.24 2.85
C GLY A 106 21.80 21.30 3.72
N ASP A 107 21.59 22.56 3.35
CA ASP A 107 22.08 23.69 4.12
C ASP A 107 21.31 23.81 5.42
N ILE A 108 22.07 23.99 6.51
CA ILE A 108 21.55 24.25 7.85
C ILE A 108 22.09 25.57 8.37
N ILE A 109 21.29 26.20 9.23
CA ILE A 109 21.64 27.33 10.07
C ILE A 109 21.78 26.80 11.48
N GLU A 110 22.92 27.04 12.12
CA GLU A 110 23.14 26.72 13.53
C GLU A 110 22.87 27.95 14.39
N ASP A 111 22.02 27.78 15.40
CA ASP A 111 21.67 28.83 16.36
C ASP A 111 21.42 28.21 17.74
N GLU A 112 22.08 28.73 18.76
CA GLU A 112 22.04 28.24 20.16
C GLU A 112 22.17 26.71 20.34
N GLY A 113 22.88 26.02 19.44
CA GLY A 113 23.07 24.56 19.47
C GLY A 113 21.93 23.75 18.84
N ASP A 114 20.92 24.40 18.25
CA ASP A 114 19.91 23.79 17.39
C ASP A 114 20.24 24.02 15.89
N ILE A 115 19.55 23.29 15.01
CA ILE A 115 19.71 23.44 13.56
C ILE A 115 18.37 23.74 12.88
N PHE A 116 18.40 24.68 11.94
CA PHE A 116 17.25 25.15 11.18
C PHE A 116 17.50 25.15 9.68
N GLY A 117 16.44 25.08 8.89
CA GLY A 117 16.49 25.22 7.43
C GLY A 117 15.68 24.17 6.70
N ASP A 118 15.54 24.37 5.39
CA ASP A 118 14.77 23.46 4.52
C ASP A 118 15.35 22.04 4.55
N GLY A 119 16.67 21.89 4.71
CA GLY A 119 17.31 20.58 4.82
C GLY A 119 16.79 19.74 5.98
N VAL A 120 16.51 20.37 7.13
CA VAL A 120 15.94 19.75 8.33
C VAL A 120 14.49 19.34 8.08
N ASN A 121 13.72 20.23 7.47
CA ASN A 121 12.33 19.96 7.11
C ASN A 121 12.22 18.78 6.15
N VAL A 122 13.09 18.71 5.13
CA VAL A 122 13.12 17.56 4.21
C VAL A 122 13.41 16.27 4.96
N ALA A 123 14.45 16.21 5.81
CA ALA A 123 14.77 15.00 6.58
C ALA A 123 13.57 14.51 7.42
N ALA A 124 12.90 15.41 8.12
CA ALA A 124 11.71 15.09 8.92
C ALA A 124 10.54 14.58 8.06
N ARG A 125 10.36 15.10 6.84
CA ARG A 125 9.33 14.60 5.93
C ARG A 125 9.67 13.24 5.33
N LEU A 126 10.95 12.98 5.07
CA LEU A 126 11.41 11.66 4.64
C LEU A 126 11.22 10.61 5.74
N GLU A 127 11.44 10.98 7.01
CA GLU A 127 11.18 10.10 8.16
C GLU A 127 9.71 9.67 8.18
N GLY A 128 8.77 10.62 8.06
CA GLY A 128 7.34 10.30 8.03
C GLY A 128 6.90 9.45 6.83
N MET A 129 7.73 9.34 5.79
CA MET A 129 7.51 8.45 4.64
C MET A 129 8.12 7.06 4.82
N ALA A 130 9.05 6.89 5.76
CA ALA A 130 9.68 5.61 6.00
C ALA A 130 8.67 4.64 6.60
N MET A 131 8.73 3.37 6.20
CA MET A 131 7.99 2.32 6.89
C MET A 131 8.54 2.12 8.30
N ARG A 132 7.77 1.47 9.18
CA ARG A 132 8.26 1.05 10.49
C ARG A 132 9.51 0.19 10.28
N GLY A 133 10.59 0.49 10.99
CA GLY A 133 11.82 -0.24 10.76
C GLY A 133 12.62 0.21 9.52
N GLY A 134 12.14 1.20 8.76
CA GLY A 134 12.69 1.59 7.46
C GLY A 134 13.50 2.88 7.45
N ILE A 135 14.20 3.11 6.33
CA ILE A 135 15.02 4.30 6.10
C ILE A 135 14.68 4.89 4.72
N CYS A 136 14.26 6.15 4.69
CA CYS A 136 14.08 6.94 3.46
C CYS A 136 15.21 7.97 3.32
N ILE A 137 15.69 8.15 2.10
CA ILE A 137 16.80 9.05 1.76
C ILE A 137 16.44 9.93 0.57
N SER A 138 17.00 11.15 0.53
CA SER A 138 16.90 12.00 -0.65
C SER A 138 17.89 11.58 -1.75
N ARG A 139 17.65 12.03 -2.99
CA ARG A 139 18.60 11.87 -4.10
C ARG A 139 20.01 12.34 -3.74
N GLN A 140 20.15 13.46 -3.04
CA GLN A 140 21.46 13.98 -2.65
C GLN A 140 22.21 13.00 -1.73
N VAL A 141 21.50 12.30 -0.84
CA VAL A 141 22.11 11.25 -0.02
C VAL A 141 22.51 10.07 -0.89
N LEU A 142 21.64 9.64 -1.80
CA LEU A 142 21.92 8.53 -2.72
C LEU A 142 23.20 8.80 -3.53
N ASP A 143 23.34 9.99 -4.11
CA ASP A 143 24.53 10.42 -4.87
C ASP A 143 25.82 10.36 -4.04
N GLN A 144 25.72 10.62 -2.73
CA GLN A 144 26.87 10.60 -1.84
C GLN A 144 27.26 9.19 -1.39
N ILE A 145 26.34 8.23 -1.37
CA ILE A 145 26.59 6.85 -0.94
C ILE A 145 26.80 5.87 -2.09
N ASP A 146 26.38 6.22 -3.30
CA ASP A 146 26.52 5.36 -4.48
C ASP A 146 28.01 5.02 -4.73
N GLY A 147 28.25 3.74 -5.02
CA GLY A 147 29.60 3.15 -5.12
C GLY A 147 30.38 3.03 -3.80
N LYS A 148 29.91 3.62 -2.68
CA LYS A 148 30.58 3.55 -1.36
C LYS A 148 29.91 2.56 -0.43
N LEU A 149 28.58 2.50 -0.44
CA LEU A 149 27.80 1.54 0.33
C LEU A 149 27.11 0.55 -0.60
N LYS A 150 27.30 -0.75 -0.33
CA LYS A 150 26.61 -1.84 -1.04
C LYS A 150 25.26 -2.10 -0.37
N LEU A 151 24.33 -1.17 -0.55
CA LEU A 151 22.98 -1.26 -0.01
C LEU A 151 21.96 -1.32 -1.15
N PRO A 152 21.04 -2.29 -1.16
CA PRO A 152 19.91 -2.24 -2.06
C PRO A 152 18.98 -1.08 -1.66
N PHE A 153 18.41 -0.44 -2.67
CA PHE A 153 17.45 0.63 -2.49
C PHE A 153 16.37 0.54 -3.58
N ARG A 154 15.18 1.05 -3.26
CA ARG A 154 14.09 1.25 -4.22
C ARG A 154 13.82 2.74 -4.39
N GLU A 155 13.48 3.13 -5.60
CA GLU A 155 13.05 4.50 -5.91
C GLU A 155 11.57 4.67 -5.53
N LEU A 156 11.26 5.74 -4.79
CA LEU A 156 9.89 6.16 -4.45
C LEU A 156 9.44 7.37 -5.30
N GLY A 157 10.27 7.77 -6.27
CA GLY A 157 9.98 8.84 -7.22
C GLY A 157 10.02 10.25 -6.61
N ARG A 158 9.45 11.20 -7.35
CA ARG A 158 9.39 12.63 -6.99
C ARG A 158 8.22 12.92 -6.07
N GLN A 159 8.52 13.44 -4.89
CA GLN A 159 7.56 13.67 -3.81
C GLN A 159 7.41 15.17 -3.53
N ASN A 160 6.17 15.65 -3.47
CA ASN A 160 5.86 17.02 -3.07
C ASN A 160 5.78 17.10 -1.55
N LEU A 161 6.82 17.62 -0.91
CA LEU A 161 6.90 17.73 0.54
C LEU A 161 6.27 19.04 1.01
N LYS A 162 5.51 19.00 2.12
CA LYS A 162 4.89 20.18 2.71
C LYS A 162 5.93 21.26 3.01
N ASN A 163 5.67 22.49 2.54
CA ASN A 163 6.54 23.66 2.69
C ASN A 163 7.90 23.55 1.97
N ILE A 164 8.05 22.65 1.00
CA ILE A 164 9.25 22.56 0.14
C ILE A 164 8.84 22.95 -1.29
N ALA A 165 9.50 23.97 -1.83
CA ALA A 165 9.09 24.58 -3.10
C ALA A 165 9.26 23.68 -4.34
N ARG A 166 10.14 22.67 -4.26
CA ARG A 166 10.45 21.76 -5.37
C ARG A 166 10.25 20.30 -4.94
N PRO A 167 9.73 19.44 -5.84
CA PRO A 167 9.65 18.02 -5.56
C PRO A 167 11.03 17.43 -5.24
N ILE A 168 11.12 16.56 -4.25
CA ILE A 168 12.33 15.83 -3.87
C ILE A 168 12.23 14.40 -4.37
N GLU A 169 13.29 13.90 -5.02
CA GLU A 169 13.40 12.48 -5.37
C GLU A 169 13.77 11.67 -4.13
N VAL A 170 12.97 10.66 -3.83
CA VAL A 170 13.05 9.87 -2.61
C VAL A 170 13.36 8.41 -2.93
N TYR A 171 14.18 7.79 -2.09
CA TYR A 171 14.54 6.38 -2.16
C TYR A 171 14.37 5.74 -0.78
N ALA A 172 14.01 4.46 -0.73
CA ALA A 172 14.00 3.68 0.50
C ALA A 172 15.12 2.64 0.47
N ILE A 173 15.86 2.51 1.59
CA ILE A 173 16.91 1.50 1.75
C ILE A 173 16.26 0.18 2.18
N ASP A 174 16.56 -0.90 1.46
CA ASP A 174 16.03 -2.22 1.78
C ASP A 174 16.97 -2.94 2.75
N LEU A 175 16.50 -3.10 3.99
CA LEU A 175 17.29 -3.68 5.09
C LEU A 175 17.25 -5.21 5.13
N ASP A 176 16.28 -5.83 4.44
CA ASP A 176 15.89 -7.25 4.54
C ASP A 176 16.77 -8.23 3.76
N ASN A 177 18.05 -7.92 3.53
CA ASN A 177 18.96 -8.88 2.91
C ASN A 177 19.38 -10.04 3.85
N ASP A 178 18.74 -10.18 5.03
CA ASP A 178 18.81 -11.36 5.91
C ASP A 178 17.44 -11.99 6.24
N GLY A 179 16.44 -11.82 5.38
CA GLY A 179 15.43 -12.84 5.14
C GLY A 179 14.35 -13.06 6.20
N SER A 180 13.24 -12.31 6.09
CA SER A 180 11.93 -12.87 6.44
C SER A 180 11.63 -14.10 5.55
N PRO A 181 10.82 -15.07 5.98
CA PRO A 181 10.41 -16.20 5.13
C PRO A 181 9.81 -15.73 3.78
N ALA A 182 9.08 -14.60 3.78
CA ALA A 182 8.56 -13.97 2.57
C ALA A 182 9.67 -13.36 1.68
N ALA A 183 10.67 -12.70 2.28
CA ALA A 183 11.84 -12.18 1.55
C ALA A 183 12.73 -13.31 0.98
N ARG A 184 12.83 -14.44 1.68
CA ARG A 184 13.53 -15.65 1.20
C ARG A 184 12.79 -16.32 0.04
N VAL A 185 11.45 -16.36 0.06
CA VAL A 185 10.66 -16.84 -1.10
C VAL A 185 10.83 -15.90 -2.30
N LEU A 186 10.85 -14.58 -2.06
CA LEU A 186 11.06 -13.57 -3.09
C LEU A 186 12.47 -13.61 -3.72
N SER A 187 13.52 -13.81 -2.92
CA SER A 187 14.89 -13.93 -3.42
C SER A 187 15.16 -15.30 -4.05
N ALA A 188 14.55 -16.38 -3.55
CA ALA A 188 14.68 -17.72 -4.11
C ALA A 188 13.89 -17.91 -5.41
N ALA A 189 12.76 -17.21 -5.60
CA ALA A 189 11.91 -17.32 -6.79
C ALA A 189 12.19 -16.25 -7.86
N ASN A 190 13.07 -15.28 -7.60
CA ASN A 190 13.44 -14.19 -8.51
C ASN A 190 12.22 -13.37 -9.01
N LEU A 191 11.19 -13.22 -8.16
CA LEU A 191 9.92 -12.54 -8.49
C LEU A 191 10.09 -11.02 -8.36
N LYS A 192 10.79 -10.42 -9.32
CA LYS A 192 10.86 -8.96 -9.43
C LYS A 192 9.63 -8.43 -10.15
N GLN A 193 8.94 -7.49 -9.50
CA GLN A 193 7.94 -6.68 -10.18
C GLN A 193 8.61 -5.73 -11.17
N VAL A 194 8.08 -5.70 -12.39
CA VAL A 194 8.42 -4.66 -13.38
C VAL A 194 7.16 -3.89 -13.70
N ILE A 195 7.16 -2.61 -13.34
CA ILE A 195 6.08 -1.67 -13.64
C ILE A 195 6.26 -1.14 -15.05
N ARG A 196 5.17 -1.14 -15.81
CA ARG A 196 5.09 -0.67 -17.18
C ARG A 196 3.88 0.24 -17.31
N TYR A 197 3.83 0.99 -18.40
CA TYR A 197 2.73 1.89 -18.68
C TYR A 197 2.17 1.61 -20.06
N CYS A 198 0.84 1.65 -20.17
CA CYS A 198 0.13 1.68 -21.45
C CYS A 198 -0.80 2.89 -21.48
N ARG A 199 -1.43 3.15 -22.63
CA ARG A 199 -2.46 4.19 -22.76
C ARG A 199 -3.79 3.55 -23.08
N ALA A 200 -4.83 3.98 -22.39
CA ALA A 200 -6.20 3.70 -22.77
C ALA A 200 -6.55 4.42 -24.08
N THR A 201 -7.67 4.02 -24.69
CA THR A 201 -8.15 4.59 -25.97
C THR A 201 -8.40 6.10 -25.93
N ASP A 202 -8.68 6.65 -24.75
CA ASP A 202 -8.89 8.08 -24.50
C ASP A 202 -7.62 8.81 -24.02
N GLY A 203 -6.46 8.14 -24.06
CA GLY A 203 -5.15 8.73 -23.78
C GLY A 203 -4.68 8.63 -22.33
N VAL A 204 -5.56 8.25 -21.39
CA VAL A 204 -5.23 8.04 -19.98
C VAL A 204 -4.09 7.02 -19.86
N ARG A 205 -3.03 7.38 -19.13
CA ARG A 205 -1.92 6.45 -18.86
C ARG A 205 -2.29 5.52 -17.71
N LEU A 206 -2.12 4.23 -17.96
CA LEU A 206 -2.37 3.16 -17.00
C LEU A 206 -1.07 2.48 -16.63
N ALA A 207 -0.79 2.38 -15.33
CA ALA A 207 0.31 1.58 -14.81
C ALA A 207 -0.12 0.12 -14.66
N TYR A 208 0.71 -0.81 -15.13
CA TYR A 208 0.50 -2.24 -14.98
C TYR A 208 1.80 -2.95 -14.63
N ALA A 209 1.69 -4.11 -13.98
CA ALA A 209 2.81 -4.94 -13.59
C ALA A 209 2.55 -6.41 -13.93
N LYS A 210 3.64 -7.13 -14.19
CA LYS A 210 3.64 -8.58 -14.33
C LYS A 210 4.58 -9.19 -13.30
N VAL A 211 4.15 -10.25 -12.63
CA VAL A 211 4.99 -11.03 -11.72
C VAL A 211 4.64 -12.50 -11.83
N GLY A 212 5.63 -13.37 -11.65
CA GLY A 212 5.41 -14.82 -11.68
C GLY A 212 5.80 -15.45 -13.01
N SER A 213 5.51 -16.73 -13.11
CA SER A 213 5.74 -17.55 -14.29
C SER A 213 4.57 -18.53 -14.44
N GLY A 214 4.37 -19.06 -15.65
CA GLY A 214 3.22 -19.92 -15.97
C GLY A 214 2.11 -19.15 -16.72
N PRO A 215 0.88 -19.71 -16.80
CA PRO A 215 -0.23 -19.11 -17.53
C PRO A 215 -0.54 -17.68 -17.06
N GLY A 216 -0.90 -16.80 -18.00
CA GLY A 216 -1.25 -15.42 -17.68
C GLY A 216 -2.57 -15.32 -16.92
N LEU A 217 -2.60 -14.66 -15.76
CA LEU A 217 -3.80 -14.40 -14.97
C LEU A 217 -3.98 -12.89 -14.83
N LEU A 218 -5.03 -12.32 -15.41
CA LEU A 218 -5.33 -10.89 -15.23
C LEU A 218 -6.18 -10.69 -13.98
N ARG A 219 -5.67 -9.90 -13.03
CA ARG A 219 -6.45 -9.41 -11.89
C ARG A 219 -6.99 -8.02 -12.23
N SER A 220 -8.30 -7.88 -12.15
CA SER A 220 -8.97 -6.57 -12.22
C SER A 220 -8.41 -5.59 -11.18
N ALA A 221 -8.39 -4.30 -11.53
CA ALA A 221 -8.11 -3.26 -10.57
C ALA A 221 -9.15 -3.25 -9.43
N HIS A 222 -8.73 -2.83 -8.24
CA HIS A 222 -9.52 -2.88 -7.02
C HIS A 222 -9.51 -1.53 -6.29
N TRP A 223 -10.28 -1.45 -5.20
CA TRP A 223 -10.34 -0.28 -4.32
C TRP A 223 -9.25 -0.35 -3.25
N LEU A 224 -8.36 0.62 -3.11
CA LEU A 224 -7.74 1.42 -4.17
C LEU A 224 -6.34 0.81 -4.35
N GLY A 225 -5.99 0.49 -5.59
CA GLY A 225 -4.71 -0.16 -5.88
C GLY A 225 -3.54 0.83 -5.91
N HIS A 226 -2.37 0.33 -5.54
CA HIS A 226 -1.11 0.97 -5.85
C HIS A 226 -0.04 -0.09 -6.08
N LEU A 227 0.42 -0.27 -7.32
CA LEU A 227 1.24 -1.43 -7.71
C LEU A 227 2.49 -1.65 -6.85
N GLU A 228 3.17 -0.59 -6.45
CA GLU A 228 4.34 -0.64 -5.54
C GLU A 228 3.94 -1.02 -4.12
N TYR A 229 3.08 -0.23 -3.47
CA TYR A 229 2.72 -0.46 -2.08
C TYR A 229 1.92 -1.75 -1.87
N ASP A 230 1.08 -2.17 -2.81
CA ASP A 230 0.42 -3.48 -2.74
C ASP A 230 1.42 -4.64 -2.72
N TRP A 231 2.57 -4.46 -3.37
CA TRP A 231 3.64 -5.45 -3.44
C TRP A 231 4.51 -5.45 -2.18
N ASP A 232 4.76 -4.27 -1.63
CA ASP A 232 5.66 -4.09 -0.49
C ASP A 232 4.96 -4.30 0.86
N LEU A 233 3.71 -3.84 0.99
CA LEU A 233 2.96 -3.87 2.25
C LEU A 233 2.41 -5.28 2.56
N PRO A 234 2.39 -5.68 3.85
CA PRO A 234 2.02 -7.03 4.29
C PRO A 234 0.54 -7.39 4.05
N LEU A 235 -0.31 -6.43 3.66
CA LEU A 235 -1.74 -6.64 3.43
C LEU A 235 -2.03 -7.52 2.21
N TYR A 236 -1.44 -7.18 1.08
CA TYR A 236 -1.67 -7.87 -0.19
C TYR A 236 -0.50 -8.77 -0.59
N ARG A 237 0.70 -8.51 -0.09
CA ARG A 237 1.94 -9.19 -0.51
C ARG A 237 1.80 -10.71 -0.51
N ASP A 238 1.41 -11.32 0.61
CA ASP A 238 1.36 -12.78 0.71
C ASP A 238 0.31 -13.39 -0.22
N PHE A 239 -0.85 -12.75 -0.33
CA PHE A 239 -1.90 -13.13 -1.28
C PHE A 239 -1.40 -13.06 -2.74
N LEU A 240 -0.72 -11.98 -3.10
CA LEU A 240 -0.17 -11.76 -4.44
C LEU A 240 0.95 -12.76 -4.76
N LEU A 241 1.80 -13.07 -3.79
CA LEU A 241 2.84 -14.09 -3.92
C LEU A 241 2.26 -15.49 -4.08
N GLY A 242 1.18 -15.80 -3.35
CA GLY A 242 0.44 -17.05 -3.50
C GLY A 242 -0.01 -17.28 -4.95
N LEU A 243 -0.59 -16.25 -5.57
CA LEU A 243 -0.98 -16.29 -6.99
C LEU A 243 0.22 -16.33 -7.93
N ALA A 244 1.20 -15.44 -7.75
CA ALA A 244 2.38 -15.34 -8.62
C ALA A 244 3.28 -16.59 -8.57
N SER A 245 3.14 -17.44 -7.55
CA SER A 245 3.83 -18.73 -7.46
C SER A 245 3.39 -19.73 -8.53
N SER A 246 2.17 -19.59 -9.07
CA SER A 246 1.55 -20.55 -10.00
C SER A 246 1.16 -19.93 -11.35
N PHE A 247 1.13 -18.60 -11.43
CA PHE A 247 0.68 -17.86 -12.62
C PHE A 247 1.60 -16.69 -12.94
N THR A 248 1.61 -16.27 -14.21
CA THR A 248 2.08 -14.94 -14.58
C THR A 248 0.95 -13.94 -14.26
N LEU A 249 0.99 -13.40 -13.04
CA LEU A 249 -0.02 -12.48 -12.54
C LEU A 249 0.16 -11.09 -13.16
N VAL A 250 -0.87 -10.62 -13.86
CA VAL A 250 -0.95 -9.27 -14.41
C VAL A 250 -1.89 -8.44 -13.54
N ARG A 251 -1.41 -7.28 -13.09
CA ARG A 251 -2.15 -6.32 -12.25
C ARG A 251 -2.00 -4.93 -12.82
N TYR A 252 -2.92 -4.04 -12.49
CA TYR A 252 -2.85 -2.65 -12.88
C TYR A 252 -3.54 -1.76 -11.87
N ASP A 253 -3.09 -0.51 -11.79
CA ASP A 253 -3.78 0.55 -11.07
C ASP A 253 -4.84 1.16 -12.01
N ALA A 254 -6.06 1.35 -11.52
CA ALA A 254 -7.11 1.90 -12.36
C ALA A 254 -6.93 3.40 -12.57
N ARG A 255 -7.48 3.93 -13.67
CA ARG A 255 -7.54 5.37 -13.91
C ARG A 255 -8.06 6.11 -12.67
N GLY A 256 -7.39 7.18 -12.25
CA GLY A 256 -7.77 7.94 -11.06
C GLY A 256 -7.08 7.51 -9.75
N ASN A 257 -6.25 6.45 -9.74
CA ASN A 257 -5.51 6.01 -8.55
C ASN A 257 -4.15 5.37 -8.86
N GLY A 258 -3.38 5.12 -7.80
CA GLY A 258 -2.09 4.43 -7.82
C GLY A 258 -1.06 5.15 -8.68
N LEU A 259 -0.35 4.39 -9.51
CA LEU A 259 0.63 4.92 -10.46
C LEU A 259 0.03 5.30 -11.82
N SER A 260 -1.28 5.10 -12.03
CA SER A 260 -1.99 5.56 -13.23
C SER A 260 -2.26 7.07 -13.14
N ASP A 261 -2.74 7.69 -14.22
CA ASP A 261 -3.10 9.12 -14.16
C ASP A 261 -4.27 9.36 -13.19
N TRP A 262 -4.14 10.35 -12.31
CA TRP A 262 -5.16 10.66 -11.29
C TRP A 262 -6.25 11.60 -11.80
N ASP A 263 -5.88 12.59 -12.62
CA ASP A 263 -6.81 13.55 -13.20
C ASP A 263 -7.41 12.97 -14.48
N VAL A 264 -8.62 12.44 -14.35
CA VAL A 264 -9.34 11.77 -15.44
C VAL A 264 -10.75 12.30 -15.56
N GLY A 265 -11.16 12.59 -16.80
CA GLY A 265 -12.49 13.14 -17.09
C GLY A 265 -13.61 12.15 -16.79
N GLU A 266 -13.46 10.89 -17.19
CA GLU A 266 -14.50 9.87 -17.06
C GLU A 266 -14.10 8.74 -16.09
N LEU A 267 -15.00 8.45 -15.15
CA LEU A 267 -15.00 7.24 -14.31
C LEU A 267 -16.34 6.52 -14.48
N SER A 268 -16.35 5.46 -15.28
CA SER A 268 -17.54 4.67 -15.61
C SER A 268 -17.19 3.19 -15.75
N LEU A 269 -18.22 2.33 -15.75
CA LEU A 269 -18.03 0.91 -16.04
C LEU A 269 -17.38 0.72 -17.42
N ASP A 270 -17.79 1.51 -18.42
CA ASP A 270 -17.28 1.41 -19.79
C ASP A 270 -15.81 1.83 -19.88
N ALA A 271 -15.43 2.91 -19.19
CA ALA A 271 -14.05 3.35 -19.12
C ALA A 271 -13.16 2.26 -18.49
N TRP A 272 -13.59 1.65 -17.39
CA TRP A 272 -12.81 0.60 -16.73
C TRP A 272 -12.74 -0.73 -17.50
N VAL A 273 -13.77 -1.07 -18.29
CA VAL A 273 -13.70 -2.20 -19.22
C VAL A 273 -12.67 -1.93 -20.32
N LYS A 274 -12.67 -0.73 -20.93
CA LYS A 274 -11.68 -0.34 -21.95
C LYS A 274 -10.26 -0.27 -21.41
N ASP A 275 -10.10 0.15 -20.14
CA ASP A 275 -8.81 0.11 -19.45
C ASP A 275 -8.29 -1.31 -19.32
N MET A 276 -9.16 -2.23 -18.89
CA MET A 276 -8.81 -3.65 -18.74
C MET A 276 -8.40 -4.26 -20.08
N GLU A 277 -9.09 -3.92 -21.17
CA GLU A 277 -8.73 -4.31 -22.54
C GLU A 277 -7.33 -3.78 -22.91
N SER A 278 -7.09 -2.48 -22.71
CA SER A 278 -5.81 -1.84 -23.03
C SER A 278 -4.65 -2.45 -22.24
N VAL A 279 -4.87 -2.79 -20.97
CA VAL A 279 -3.88 -3.48 -20.13
C VAL A 279 -3.66 -4.91 -20.58
N ALA A 280 -4.71 -5.66 -20.92
CA ALA A 280 -4.59 -7.02 -21.41
C ALA A 280 -3.76 -7.08 -22.71
N ASP A 281 -4.00 -6.13 -23.62
CA ASP A 281 -3.27 -6.01 -24.89
C ASP A 281 -1.80 -5.62 -24.68
N ALA A 282 -1.54 -4.62 -23.84
CA ALA A 282 -0.18 -4.23 -23.48
C ALA A 282 0.56 -5.33 -22.69
N ALA A 283 -0.18 -6.21 -22.04
CA ALA A 283 0.32 -7.40 -21.39
C ALA A 283 0.45 -8.60 -22.33
N GLY A 284 0.03 -8.52 -23.59
CA GLY A 284 0.10 -9.62 -24.56
C GLY A 284 -0.72 -10.84 -24.13
N LEU A 285 -1.89 -10.61 -23.54
CA LEU A 285 -2.81 -11.67 -23.11
C LEU A 285 -3.93 -11.84 -24.14
N ASP A 286 -3.85 -12.81 -25.05
CA ASP A 286 -4.89 -12.97 -26.07
C ASP A 286 -6.19 -13.55 -25.49
N ARG A 287 -6.07 -14.72 -24.84
CA ARG A 287 -7.15 -15.40 -24.10
C ARG A 287 -6.64 -15.86 -22.74
N PHE A 288 -7.30 -15.44 -21.66
CA PHE A 288 -6.77 -15.54 -20.30
C PHE A 288 -7.86 -15.74 -19.22
N PRO A 289 -7.52 -16.34 -18.07
CA PRO A 289 -8.32 -16.25 -16.86
C PRO A 289 -8.39 -14.83 -16.30
N LEU A 290 -9.59 -14.42 -15.88
CA LEU A 290 -9.85 -13.10 -15.29
C LEU A 290 -10.30 -13.24 -13.84
N LEU A 291 -9.59 -12.57 -12.93
CA LEU A 291 -9.90 -12.48 -11.50
C LEU A 291 -10.51 -11.11 -11.16
N GLY A 292 -11.82 -11.11 -10.96
CA GLY A 292 -12.64 -10.03 -10.40
C GLY A 292 -12.51 -9.97 -8.89
N PHE A 293 -12.16 -8.80 -8.34
CA PHE A 293 -12.05 -8.61 -6.88
C PHE A 293 -12.92 -7.46 -6.42
N SER A 294 -13.84 -7.70 -5.48
CA SER A 294 -14.76 -6.68 -4.94
C SER A 294 -15.51 -5.95 -6.07
N GLN A 295 -15.41 -4.62 -6.18
CA GLN A 295 -15.96 -3.82 -7.30
C GLN A 295 -15.54 -4.34 -8.69
N GLY A 296 -14.33 -4.92 -8.77
CA GLY A 296 -13.77 -5.51 -9.99
C GLY A 296 -14.58 -6.69 -10.51
N CYS A 297 -15.45 -7.30 -9.69
CA CYS A 297 -16.38 -8.32 -10.17
C CYS A 297 -17.36 -7.77 -11.20
N ALA A 298 -17.96 -6.59 -10.95
CA ALA A 298 -18.89 -5.98 -11.90
C ALA A 298 -18.21 -5.62 -13.22
N ILE A 299 -16.98 -5.11 -13.14
CA ILE A 299 -16.13 -4.79 -14.30
C ILE A 299 -15.79 -6.06 -15.07
N SER A 300 -15.41 -7.13 -14.37
CA SER A 300 -15.01 -8.41 -14.98
C SER A 300 -16.20 -9.14 -15.62
N ILE A 301 -17.40 -9.04 -15.04
CA ILE A 301 -18.65 -9.52 -15.65
C ILE A 301 -18.89 -8.78 -16.97
N ALA A 302 -18.84 -7.45 -16.95
CA ALA A 302 -19.05 -6.65 -18.15
C ALA A 302 -17.99 -6.96 -19.23
N PHE A 303 -16.73 -7.13 -18.84
CA PHE A 303 -15.65 -7.53 -19.74
C PHE A 303 -15.91 -8.92 -20.35
N ALA A 304 -16.26 -9.92 -19.55
CA ALA A 304 -16.50 -11.29 -20.01
C ALA A 304 -17.70 -11.42 -20.96
N VAL A 305 -18.71 -10.55 -20.83
CA VAL A 305 -19.85 -10.51 -21.77
C VAL A 305 -19.49 -9.80 -23.07
N ARG A 306 -18.66 -8.75 -23.02
CA ARG A 306 -18.25 -7.98 -24.21
C ARG A 306 -17.15 -8.67 -25.02
N HIS A 307 -16.30 -9.45 -24.37
CA HIS A 307 -15.14 -10.13 -24.96
C HIS A 307 -15.12 -11.63 -24.58
N PRO A 308 -16.20 -12.40 -24.87
CA PRO A 308 -16.29 -13.81 -24.48
C PRO A 308 -15.17 -14.68 -25.05
N GLU A 309 -14.61 -14.31 -26.20
CA GLU A 309 -13.49 -14.99 -26.84
C GLU A 309 -12.17 -14.84 -26.06
N ARG A 310 -12.02 -13.77 -25.28
CA ARG A 310 -10.80 -13.47 -24.51
C ARG A 310 -10.79 -14.05 -23.12
N VAL A 311 -11.95 -14.36 -22.55
CA VAL A 311 -12.03 -14.88 -21.17
C VAL A 311 -12.06 -16.40 -21.19
N SER A 312 -10.97 -17.04 -20.74
CA SER A 312 -10.95 -18.51 -20.63
C SER A 312 -11.70 -19.03 -19.42
N HIS A 313 -11.60 -18.31 -18.31
CA HIS A 313 -12.15 -18.63 -17.00
C HIS A 313 -12.43 -17.32 -16.27
N LEU A 314 -13.55 -17.24 -15.55
CA LEU A 314 -13.91 -16.07 -14.75
C LEU A 314 -13.92 -16.45 -13.26
N ILE A 315 -13.19 -15.70 -12.44
CA ILE A 315 -13.17 -15.86 -10.99
C ILE A 315 -13.69 -14.56 -10.37
N LEU A 316 -14.74 -14.65 -9.57
CA LEU A 316 -15.36 -13.50 -8.89
C LEU A 316 -15.19 -13.66 -7.38
N TYR A 317 -14.44 -12.78 -6.75
CA TYR A 317 -14.18 -12.81 -5.32
C TYR A 317 -14.80 -11.61 -4.60
N GLY A 318 -15.59 -11.88 -3.56
CA GLY A 318 -16.08 -10.87 -2.61
C GLY A 318 -16.87 -9.73 -3.25
N GLY A 319 -17.44 -9.94 -4.43
CA GLY A 319 -18.04 -8.88 -5.24
C GLY A 319 -19.56 -8.81 -5.18
N PHE A 320 -20.10 -7.96 -6.05
CA PHE A 320 -21.52 -7.74 -6.23
C PHE A 320 -21.83 -7.39 -7.69
N ALA A 321 -23.03 -7.75 -8.16
CA ALA A 321 -23.53 -7.40 -9.49
C ALA A 321 -24.29 -6.07 -9.53
N VAL A 322 -24.63 -5.48 -8.39
CA VAL A 322 -25.41 -4.24 -8.30
C VAL A 322 -24.88 -3.34 -7.19
N GLY A 323 -24.68 -2.07 -7.52
CA GLY A 323 -24.21 -1.04 -6.61
C GLY A 323 -25.28 -0.55 -5.63
N ALA A 324 -24.85 0.10 -4.56
CA ALA A 324 -25.71 0.53 -3.45
C ALA A 324 -26.93 1.36 -3.89
N ASN A 325 -26.79 2.27 -4.85
CA ASN A 325 -27.90 3.12 -5.30
C ASN A 325 -28.94 2.34 -6.09
N LYS A 326 -28.53 1.31 -6.83
CA LYS A 326 -29.39 0.48 -7.69
C LYS A 326 -29.91 -0.79 -7.01
N ASN A 327 -29.35 -1.14 -5.84
CA ASN A 327 -29.75 -2.34 -5.11
C ASN A 327 -31.11 -2.14 -4.42
N PRO A 328 -32.18 -2.86 -4.81
CA PRO A 328 -33.50 -2.68 -4.20
C PRO A 328 -33.56 -3.21 -2.75
N ASN A 329 -32.65 -4.10 -2.37
CA ASN A 329 -32.62 -4.72 -1.04
C ASN A 329 -31.87 -3.88 0.00
N LEU A 330 -31.29 -2.74 -0.41
CA LEU A 330 -30.56 -1.87 0.51
C LEU A 330 -31.54 -0.98 1.30
N SER A 331 -31.49 -1.08 2.63
CA SER A 331 -32.37 -0.34 3.53
C SER A 331 -32.16 1.18 3.46
N ALA A 332 -33.16 1.96 3.87
CA ALA A 332 -33.03 3.42 3.94
C ALA A 332 -31.88 3.85 4.87
N VAL A 333 -31.72 3.18 6.01
CA VAL A 333 -30.64 3.45 6.97
C VAL A 333 -29.26 3.17 6.36
N ASP A 334 -29.13 2.09 5.58
CA ASP A 334 -27.84 1.78 4.95
C ASP A 334 -27.49 2.77 3.83
N ARG A 335 -28.49 3.31 3.13
CA ARG A 335 -28.29 4.41 2.16
C ARG A 335 -27.83 5.69 2.86
N GLU A 336 -28.43 6.02 3.99
CA GLU A 336 -28.01 7.17 4.81
C GLU A 336 -26.59 6.99 5.34
N ARG A 337 -26.25 5.81 5.87
CA ARG A 337 -24.88 5.47 6.28
C ARG A 337 -23.89 5.61 5.13
N PHE A 338 -24.25 5.12 3.95
CA PHE A 338 -23.41 5.25 2.75
C PHE A 338 -23.22 6.73 2.35
N ALA A 339 -24.28 7.53 2.37
CA ALA A 339 -24.20 8.98 2.10
C ALA A 339 -23.32 9.72 3.13
N ALA A 340 -23.46 9.40 4.42
CA ALA A 340 -22.62 9.95 5.48
C ALA A 340 -21.14 9.59 5.26
N MET A 341 -20.84 8.33 4.96
CA MET A 341 -19.46 7.88 4.68
C MET A 341 -18.83 8.68 3.54
N LYS A 342 -19.56 8.92 2.44
CA LYS A 342 -19.07 9.75 1.33
C LYS A 342 -18.72 11.17 1.77
N THR A 343 -19.56 11.80 2.59
CA THR A 343 -19.29 13.14 3.13
C THR A 343 -18.04 13.16 3.99
N LEU A 344 -17.89 12.18 4.89
CA LEU A 344 -16.70 12.06 5.74
C LEU A 344 -15.43 11.84 4.91
N MET A 345 -15.49 11.00 3.88
CA MET A 345 -14.36 10.78 2.97
C MET A 345 -13.98 12.07 2.24
N ARG A 346 -14.94 12.83 1.71
CA ARG A 346 -14.67 14.11 1.05
C ARG A 346 -13.91 15.09 1.94
N LEU A 347 -14.21 15.10 3.24
CA LEU A 347 -13.62 16.02 4.22
C LEU A 347 -12.29 15.53 4.81
N GLY A 348 -12.13 14.22 4.96
CA GLY A 348 -11.06 13.62 5.78
C GLY A 348 -10.06 12.73 5.05
N TRP A 349 -10.33 12.32 3.80
CA TRP A 349 -9.51 11.30 3.13
C TRP A 349 -8.05 11.71 2.95
N GLY A 350 -7.79 12.98 2.63
CA GLY A 350 -6.45 13.51 2.44
C GLY A 350 -5.76 13.98 3.73
N ALA A 351 -6.41 13.89 4.89
CA ALA A 351 -5.85 14.36 6.14
C ALA A 351 -4.71 13.44 6.63
N ASP A 352 -3.72 14.01 7.32
CA ASP A 352 -2.64 13.23 7.96
C ASP A 352 -3.22 12.26 9.01
N GLU A 353 -4.25 12.70 9.73
CA GLU A 353 -4.96 11.91 10.72
C GLU A 353 -5.89 10.88 10.05
N PRO A 354 -5.84 9.58 10.45
CA PRO A 354 -6.54 8.53 9.72
C PRO A 354 -8.00 8.30 10.12
N THR A 355 -8.59 8.99 11.11
CA THR A 355 -9.91 8.65 11.69
C THR A 355 -11.00 8.40 10.64
N PHE A 356 -11.07 9.23 9.60
CA PHE A 356 -12.08 9.05 8.56
C PHE A 356 -11.81 7.86 7.63
N ARG A 357 -10.54 7.59 7.31
CA ARG A 357 -10.14 6.38 6.57
C ARG A 357 -10.31 5.12 7.42
N GLN A 358 -10.06 5.23 8.71
CA GLN A 358 -10.17 4.15 9.70
C GLN A 358 -11.58 3.55 9.73
N LEU A 359 -12.64 4.37 9.60
CA LEU A 359 -14.01 3.87 9.54
C LEU A 359 -14.20 2.92 8.34
N PHE A 360 -13.63 3.25 7.20
CA PHE A 360 -13.67 2.42 6.01
C PHE A 360 -12.81 1.15 6.18
N THR A 361 -11.58 1.31 6.66
CA THR A 361 -10.65 0.20 6.97
C THR A 361 -11.26 -0.81 7.92
N SER A 362 -11.84 -0.38 9.05
CA SER A 362 -12.47 -1.26 10.03
C SER A 362 -13.67 -2.04 9.46
N SER A 363 -14.35 -1.49 8.44
CA SER A 363 -15.44 -2.21 7.76
C SER A 363 -14.94 -3.30 6.82
N MET A 364 -13.75 -3.15 6.24
CA MET A 364 -13.15 -4.13 5.33
C MET A 364 -12.32 -5.18 6.05
N LEU A 365 -11.66 -4.80 7.14
CA LEU A 365 -10.65 -5.60 7.82
C LEU A 365 -10.92 -5.68 9.34
N PRO A 366 -12.08 -6.18 9.79
CA PRO A 366 -12.43 -6.23 11.21
C PRO A 366 -11.46 -7.05 12.07
N ASN A 367 -10.74 -8.00 11.47
CA ASN A 367 -9.78 -8.86 12.17
C ASN A 367 -8.31 -8.54 11.81
N ALA A 368 -8.06 -7.42 11.11
CA ALA A 368 -6.69 -6.99 10.86
C ALA A 368 -6.01 -6.59 12.17
N THR A 369 -4.70 -6.82 12.22
CA THR A 369 -3.87 -6.22 13.27
C THR A 369 -3.87 -4.70 13.11
N ARG A 370 -3.55 -3.98 14.19
CA ARG A 370 -3.43 -2.53 14.12
C ARG A 370 -2.41 -2.08 13.06
N GLU A 371 -1.33 -2.83 12.89
CA GLU A 371 -0.34 -2.59 11.85
C GLU A 371 -0.93 -2.69 10.44
N GLN A 372 -1.70 -3.75 10.16
CA GLN A 372 -2.39 -3.93 8.89
C GLN A 372 -3.42 -2.81 8.66
N ILE A 373 -4.11 -2.38 9.72
CA ILE A 373 -5.04 -1.26 9.68
C ILE A 373 -4.31 0.05 9.33
N ASP A 374 -3.22 0.38 10.02
CA ASP A 374 -2.47 1.62 9.80
C ASP A 374 -1.85 1.62 8.40
N ALA A 375 -1.30 0.48 7.95
CA ALA A 375 -0.80 0.30 6.59
C ALA A 375 -1.90 0.49 5.53
N PHE A 376 -3.12 -0.01 5.78
CA PHE A 376 -4.22 0.15 4.82
C PHE A 376 -4.76 1.59 4.80
N ASN A 377 -4.79 2.26 5.94
CA ASN A 377 -5.13 3.69 6.00
C ASN A 377 -4.15 4.53 5.19
N GLU A 378 -2.85 4.22 5.28
CA GLU A 378 -1.82 4.95 4.58
C GLU A 378 -1.82 4.63 3.09
N LEU A 379 -1.96 3.35 2.72
CA LEU A 379 -2.14 2.92 1.33
C LEU A 379 -3.29 3.69 0.66
N GLN A 380 -4.44 3.80 1.33
CA GLN A 380 -5.60 4.54 0.82
C GLN A 380 -5.30 6.03 0.58
N ARG A 381 -4.48 6.65 1.43
CA ARG A 381 -4.04 8.05 1.29
C ARG A 381 -3.06 8.23 0.13
N LEU A 382 -2.13 7.30 -0.02
CA LEU A 382 -1.11 7.29 -1.08
C LEU A 382 -1.70 6.94 -2.45
N SER A 383 -2.78 6.16 -2.48
CA SER A 383 -3.34 5.63 -3.73
C SER A 383 -4.31 6.59 -4.42
N ALA A 384 -4.95 7.52 -3.72
CA ALA A 384 -5.87 8.45 -4.37
C ALA A 384 -6.12 9.73 -3.59
N SER A 385 -6.50 10.79 -4.34
CA SER A 385 -7.06 11.99 -3.75
C SER A 385 -8.45 11.73 -3.12
N ALA A 386 -8.86 12.61 -2.21
CA ALA A 386 -10.21 12.57 -1.62
C ALA A 386 -11.31 12.62 -2.70
N GLU A 387 -11.11 13.46 -3.72
CA GLU A 387 -12.02 13.60 -4.84
C GLU A 387 -12.12 12.29 -5.65
N SER A 388 -10.98 11.71 -6.02
CA SER A 388 -10.94 10.45 -6.77
C SER A 388 -11.58 9.31 -5.99
N ALA A 389 -11.29 9.18 -4.70
CA ALA A 389 -11.90 8.16 -3.84
C ALA A 389 -13.43 8.32 -3.81
N VAL A 390 -13.95 9.53 -3.58
CA VAL A 390 -15.40 9.77 -3.55
C VAL A 390 -16.04 9.48 -4.91
N ARG A 391 -15.41 9.92 -6.02
CA ARG A 391 -15.90 9.63 -7.37
C ARG A 391 -15.97 8.13 -7.63
N TYR A 392 -14.97 7.35 -7.20
CA TYR A 392 -15.02 5.88 -7.30
C TYR A 392 -16.22 5.29 -6.56
N LEU A 393 -16.45 5.69 -5.29
CA LEU A 393 -17.61 5.18 -4.54
C LEU A 393 -18.93 5.53 -5.21
N GLU A 394 -19.06 6.74 -5.75
CA GLU A 394 -20.27 7.19 -6.43
C GLU A 394 -20.49 6.46 -7.75
N THR A 395 -19.45 6.25 -8.55
CA THR A 395 -19.51 5.49 -9.79
C THR A 395 -19.93 4.05 -9.50
N VAL A 396 -19.28 3.36 -8.56
CA VAL A 396 -19.56 1.96 -8.21
C VAL A 396 -20.94 1.78 -7.61
N ALA A 397 -21.41 2.75 -6.80
CA ALA A 397 -22.76 2.71 -6.24
C ALA A 397 -23.85 2.70 -7.32
N ASN A 398 -23.55 3.18 -8.53
CA ASN A 398 -24.49 3.24 -9.64
C ASN A 398 -24.37 2.06 -10.63
N PHE A 399 -23.48 1.10 -10.40
CA PHE A 399 -23.36 -0.09 -11.24
C PHE A 399 -24.59 -0.98 -11.17
N ASP A 400 -24.95 -1.57 -12.31
CA ASP A 400 -25.94 -2.65 -12.40
C ASP A 400 -25.59 -3.56 -13.58
N VAL A 401 -24.96 -4.70 -13.29
CA VAL A 401 -24.59 -5.71 -14.27
C VAL A 401 -25.41 -6.99 -14.13
N ARG A 402 -26.50 -6.97 -13.35
CA ARG A 402 -27.40 -8.12 -13.21
C ARG A 402 -27.93 -8.63 -14.55
N PRO A 403 -28.31 -7.77 -15.52
CA PRO A 403 -28.77 -8.24 -16.84
C PRO A 403 -27.70 -8.98 -17.64
N LEU A 404 -26.42 -8.90 -17.25
CA LEU A 404 -25.29 -9.53 -17.95
C LEU A 404 -24.97 -10.93 -17.40
N LEU A 405 -25.40 -11.27 -16.18
CA LEU A 405 -25.02 -12.52 -15.50
C LEU A 405 -25.35 -13.77 -16.33
N GLY A 406 -26.58 -13.85 -16.85
CA GLY A 406 -27.05 -14.95 -17.69
C GLY A 406 -26.38 -15.04 -19.08
N GLN A 407 -25.60 -14.03 -19.46
CA GLN A 407 -24.94 -13.97 -20.78
C GLN A 407 -23.50 -14.50 -20.75
N ILE A 408 -22.91 -14.67 -19.56
CA ILE A 408 -21.53 -15.14 -19.39
C ILE A 408 -21.37 -16.54 -19.99
N LYS A 409 -20.32 -16.72 -20.81
CA LYS A 409 -20.00 -18.00 -21.48
C LYS A 409 -18.82 -18.73 -20.87
N ALA A 410 -17.94 -18.02 -20.18
CA ALA A 410 -16.76 -18.61 -19.54
C ALA A 410 -17.18 -19.46 -18.32
N PRO A 411 -16.51 -20.61 -18.07
CA PRO A 411 -16.61 -21.28 -16.79
C PRO A 411 -16.34 -20.28 -15.66
N THR A 412 -17.20 -20.28 -14.64
CA THR A 412 -17.15 -19.26 -13.58
C THR A 412 -17.03 -19.87 -12.19
N LEU A 413 -16.10 -19.35 -11.40
CA LEU A 413 -15.94 -19.62 -9.98
C LEU A 413 -16.27 -18.36 -9.19
N VAL A 414 -17.25 -18.46 -8.28
CA VAL A 414 -17.62 -17.39 -7.37
C VAL A 414 -17.19 -17.76 -5.95
N MET A 415 -16.42 -16.91 -5.32
CA MET A 415 -15.91 -17.13 -3.96
C MET A 415 -16.26 -15.94 -3.05
N HIS A 416 -16.72 -16.23 -1.85
CA HIS A 416 -17.12 -15.16 -0.91
C HIS A 416 -16.85 -15.57 0.53
N VAL A 417 -16.34 -14.63 1.33
CA VAL A 417 -16.14 -14.81 2.76
C VAL A 417 -17.49 -14.85 3.49
N ARG A 418 -17.68 -15.83 4.37
CA ARG A 418 -18.97 -16.11 5.04
C ARG A 418 -19.53 -14.92 5.79
N ASP A 419 -18.68 -14.28 6.58
CA ASP A 419 -19.06 -13.19 7.48
C ASP A 419 -18.47 -11.84 7.01
N ASP A 420 -18.35 -11.66 5.69
CA ASP A 420 -17.90 -10.41 5.07
C ASP A 420 -18.80 -9.24 5.50
N ARG A 421 -18.20 -8.28 6.22
CA ARG A 421 -18.91 -7.11 6.76
C ARG A 421 -19.08 -5.98 5.77
N ARG A 422 -18.38 -6.02 4.63
CA ARG A 422 -18.41 -4.96 3.62
C ARG A 422 -19.38 -5.28 2.49
N VAL A 423 -19.40 -6.52 2.03
CA VAL A 423 -20.30 -7.02 0.98
C VAL A 423 -20.92 -8.33 1.46
N PRO A 424 -22.25 -8.40 1.67
CA PRO A 424 -22.87 -9.58 2.23
C PRO A 424 -22.71 -10.77 1.28
N ILE A 425 -22.49 -11.97 1.84
CA ILE A 425 -22.34 -13.23 1.11
C ILE A 425 -23.52 -13.55 0.17
N SER A 426 -24.72 -13.03 0.45
CA SER A 426 -25.86 -13.14 -0.47
C SER A 426 -25.53 -12.59 -1.85
N SER A 427 -24.72 -11.53 -1.95
CA SER A 427 -24.29 -10.96 -3.24
C SER A 427 -23.52 -11.98 -4.08
N GLY A 428 -22.62 -12.75 -3.47
CA GLY A 428 -21.90 -13.82 -4.14
C GLY A 428 -22.80 -15.00 -4.52
N ARG A 429 -23.76 -15.36 -3.64
CA ARG A 429 -24.74 -16.42 -3.93
C ARG A 429 -25.66 -16.05 -5.09
N ASP A 430 -26.15 -14.82 -5.12
CA ASP A 430 -27.02 -14.30 -6.18
C ASP A 430 -26.28 -14.29 -7.52
N MET A 431 -25.01 -13.85 -7.55
CA MET A 431 -24.18 -13.94 -8.76
C MET A 431 -24.01 -15.40 -9.22
N ALA A 432 -23.69 -16.33 -8.32
CA ALA A 432 -23.49 -17.73 -8.69
C ALA A 432 -24.79 -18.41 -9.17
N ALA A 433 -25.95 -18.01 -8.64
CA ALA A 433 -27.25 -18.56 -9.04
C ALA A 433 -27.65 -18.13 -10.46
N GLU A 434 -27.30 -16.91 -10.86
CA GLU A 434 -27.68 -16.33 -12.15
C GLU A 434 -26.67 -16.60 -13.28
N ILE A 435 -25.42 -16.96 -12.95
CA ILE A 435 -24.38 -17.27 -13.94
C ILE A 435 -24.47 -18.75 -14.35
N PRO A 436 -24.65 -19.07 -15.64
CA PRO A 436 -24.78 -20.46 -16.09
C PRO A 436 -23.56 -21.31 -15.73
N GLY A 437 -23.78 -22.40 -14.99
CA GLY A 437 -22.73 -23.35 -14.63
C GLY A 437 -21.70 -22.83 -13.63
N ALA A 438 -21.98 -21.71 -12.95
CA ALA A 438 -21.07 -21.19 -11.94
C ALA A 438 -20.97 -22.10 -10.71
N ARG A 439 -19.76 -22.22 -10.16
CA ARG A 439 -19.49 -22.87 -8.87
C ARG A 439 -19.37 -21.83 -7.78
N PHE A 440 -20.06 -22.02 -6.66
CA PHE A 440 -19.95 -21.14 -5.48
C PHE A 440 -19.12 -21.79 -4.38
N VAL A 441 -18.16 -21.07 -3.82
CA VAL A 441 -17.36 -21.49 -2.66
C VAL A 441 -17.45 -20.45 -1.56
N SER A 442 -17.92 -20.88 -0.38
CA SER A 442 -17.88 -20.05 0.83
C SER A 442 -16.54 -20.18 1.54
N LEU A 443 -15.89 -19.07 1.84
CA LEU A 443 -14.61 -19.04 2.54
C LEU A 443 -14.81 -18.67 4.02
N PRO A 444 -14.17 -19.36 4.97
CA PRO A 444 -14.21 -18.96 6.37
C PRO A 444 -13.47 -17.62 6.58
N GLY A 445 -14.01 -16.75 7.44
CA GLY A 445 -13.40 -15.46 7.76
C GLY A 445 -14.43 -14.35 7.90
N GLN A 446 -13.93 -13.14 8.20
CA GLN A 446 -14.73 -11.91 8.33
C GLN A 446 -14.18 -10.73 7.52
N ASN A 447 -12.89 -10.80 7.13
CA ASN A 447 -12.28 -9.75 6.32
C ASN A 447 -12.79 -9.83 4.89
N HIS A 448 -13.13 -8.67 4.33
CA HIS A 448 -13.50 -8.53 2.93
C HIS A 448 -12.28 -8.82 2.03
N MET A 449 -11.11 -8.38 2.45
CA MET A 449 -9.84 -8.65 1.78
C MET A 449 -9.13 -9.78 2.54
N LEU A 450 -8.72 -10.82 1.82
CA LEU A 450 -8.02 -11.96 2.42
C LEU A 450 -6.64 -11.54 2.91
N LEU A 451 -6.41 -11.67 4.21
CA LEU A 451 -5.11 -11.50 4.84
C LEU A 451 -4.38 -12.85 4.93
N ALA A 452 -3.05 -12.81 5.07
CA ALA A 452 -2.24 -14.04 5.17
C ALA A 452 -2.70 -14.97 6.30
N GLN A 453 -3.11 -14.40 7.44
CA GLN A 453 -3.58 -15.15 8.60
C GLN A 453 -5.02 -15.67 8.48
N ASP A 454 -5.77 -15.25 7.47
CA ASP A 454 -7.18 -15.61 7.36
C ASP A 454 -7.33 -17.09 6.95
N PRO A 455 -8.23 -17.84 7.59
CA PRO A 455 -8.42 -19.26 7.28
C PRO A 455 -8.96 -19.49 5.86
N GLY A 456 -9.57 -18.49 5.25
CA GLY A 456 -10.06 -18.53 3.88
C GLY A 456 -8.96 -18.40 2.82
N THR A 457 -7.80 -17.85 3.16
CA THR A 457 -6.69 -17.59 2.23
C THR A 457 -6.12 -18.86 1.60
N PRO A 458 -5.75 -19.93 2.36
CA PRO A 458 -5.27 -21.16 1.75
C PRO A 458 -6.35 -21.82 0.87
N VAL A 459 -7.61 -21.81 1.30
CA VAL A 459 -8.74 -22.37 0.53
C VAL A 459 -8.92 -21.62 -0.78
N PHE A 460 -8.88 -20.28 -0.75
CA PHE A 460 -8.95 -19.46 -1.96
C PHE A 460 -7.85 -19.83 -2.96
N LEU A 461 -6.60 -19.89 -2.52
CA LEU A 461 -5.46 -20.17 -3.41
C LEU A 461 -5.55 -21.58 -4.02
N GLU A 462 -5.98 -22.57 -3.24
CA GLU A 462 -6.20 -23.93 -3.71
C GLU A 462 -7.34 -24.01 -4.73
N GLU A 463 -8.46 -23.34 -4.46
CA GLU A 463 -9.62 -23.32 -5.35
C GLU A 463 -9.34 -22.61 -6.68
N VAL A 464 -8.56 -21.53 -6.66
CA VAL A 464 -8.06 -20.87 -7.88
C VAL A 464 -7.16 -21.83 -8.66
N ARG A 465 -6.25 -22.54 -8.00
CA ARG A 465 -5.34 -23.49 -8.65
C ARG A 465 -6.12 -24.63 -9.32
N ASN A 466 -7.00 -25.30 -8.57
CA ASN A 466 -7.80 -26.43 -9.06
C ASN A 466 -8.78 -26.04 -10.17
N PHE A 467 -9.16 -24.76 -10.24
CA PHE A 467 -10.06 -24.26 -11.28
C PHE A 467 -9.34 -23.90 -12.58
N LEU A 468 -8.04 -23.57 -12.51
CA LEU A 468 -7.28 -23.06 -13.65
C LEU A 468 -6.23 -24.04 -14.21
N LEU A 469 -5.78 -25.02 -13.40
CA LEU A 469 -4.81 -26.05 -13.74
C LEU A 469 -5.46 -27.43 -13.68
#